data_AF-A0ABD0LTV2-F1
#
_entry.id   AF-A0ABD0LTV2-F1
#
_cell.length_a   1.000
_cell.length_b   1.000
_cell.length_c   1.000
_cell.angle_alpha   90.00
_cell.angle_beta   90.00
_cell.angle_gamma   90.00
#
_symmetry.space_group_name_H-M   'P 1'
#
loop_
_entity.id
_entity.type
_entity.pdbx_description
1 polymer ?
#
loop_
_entity_poly.entity_id
_entity_poly.type
_entity_poly.pdbx_seq_one_letter_code
_entity_poly.pdbx_strand_id
1 'polypeptide(L)'
;MKKQNVRTLSLIVCTFTYLLVGAAVFDALESEFEAENKEVLESKEELLVQRYNISKEDLKELRDNMIRLVPYKAGTQWKFAGAFYFALTVITTI
;
A
#
# COMPACT_ATOMS: atom_id res chain seq x y z
N MET A 1 -42.91 -4.39 -6.02
CA MET A 1 -42.00 -3.63 -5.12
C MET A 1 -41.94 -2.18 -5.58
N LYS A 2 -41.81 -1.21 -4.66
CA LYS A 2 -41.66 0.21 -5.03
C LYS A 2 -40.42 0.39 -5.92
N LYS A 3 -40.52 1.25 -6.95
CA LYS A 3 -39.43 1.50 -7.92
C LYS A 3 -38.12 1.92 -7.24
N GLN A 4 -38.19 2.66 -6.12
CA GLN A 4 -37.00 3.03 -5.34
C GLN A 4 -36.31 1.80 -4.73
N ASN A 5 -37.05 0.86 -4.17
CA ASN A 5 -36.50 -0.33 -3.51
C ASN A 5 -35.81 -1.25 -4.52
N VAL A 6 -36.38 -1.37 -5.72
CA VAL A 6 -35.77 -2.13 -6.82
C VAL A 6 -34.45 -1.47 -7.24
N ARG A 7 -34.44 -0.14 -7.45
CA ARG A 7 -33.22 0.60 -7.81
C ARG A 7 -32.11 0.41 -6.78
N THR A 8 -32.43 0.56 -5.48
CA THR A 8 -31.43 0.40 -4.41
C THR A 8 -30.88 -1.03 -4.38
N LEU A 9 -31.75 -2.04 -4.46
CA LEU A 9 -31.31 -3.43 -4.46
C LEU A 9 -30.43 -3.75 -5.69
N SER A 10 -30.80 -3.25 -6.86
CA SER A 10 -30.00 -3.40 -8.09
C SER A 10 -28.63 -2.76 -7.95
N LEU A 11 -28.53 -1.54 -7.39
CA LEU A 11 -27.25 -0.89 -7.15
C LEU A 11 -26.37 -1.70 -6.20
N ILE A 12 -26.94 -2.21 -5.10
CA ILE A 12 -26.21 -3.06 -4.15
C ILE A 12 -25.64 -4.29 -4.84
N VAL A 13 -26.47 -5.02 -5.61
CA VAL A 13 -26.03 -6.21 -6.35
C VAL A 13 -24.94 -5.85 -7.35
N CYS A 14 -25.12 -4.78 -8.14
CA CYS A 14 -24.12 -4.31 -9.09
C CYS A 14 -22.79 -3.96 -8.42
N THR A 15 -22.80 -3.25 -7.29
CA THR A 15 -21.59 -2.90 -6.55
C THR A 15 -20.87 -4.14 -6.04
N PHE A 16 -21.57 -5.12 -5.46
CA PHE A 16 -20.95 -6.37 -5.04
C PHE A 16 -20.35 -7.14 -6.21
N THR A 17 -21.07 -7.27 -7.32
CA THR A 17 -20.52 -7.93 -8.51
C THR A 17 -19.30 -7.20 -9.08
N TYR A 18 -19.31 -5.86 -9.07
CA TYR A 18 -18.18 -5.05 -9.52
C TYR A 18 -16.94 -5.27 -8.63
N LEU A 19 -17.12 -5.32 -7.31
CA LEU A 19 -16.04 -5.63 -6.37
C LEU A 19 -15.49 -7.05 -6.57
N LEU A 20 -16.34 -8.05 -6.77
CA LEU A 20 -15.91 -9.44 -7.00
C LEU A 20 -15.14 -9.60 -8.31
N VAL A 21 -15.63 -8.97 -9.40
CA VAL A 21 -14.92 -8.96 -10.69
C VAL A 21 -13.59 -8.23 -10.55
N GLY A 22 -13.58 -7.06 -9.89
CA GLY A 22 -12.34 -6.33 -9.62
C GLY A 22 -11.32 -7.16 -8.85
N ALA A 23 -11.76 -7.86 -7.79
CA ALA A 23 -10.90 -8.75 -7.01
C ALA A 23 -10.31 -9.87 -7.87
N ALA A 24 -11.11 -10.53 -8.70
CA ALA A 24 -10.62 -11.59 -9.60
C ALA A 24 -9.63 -11.07 -10.65
N VAL A 25 -9.85 -9.86 -11.18
CA VAL A 25 -8.94 -9.23 -12.14
C VAL A 25 -7.62 -8.83 -11.47
N PHE A 26 -7.67 -8.20 -10.30
CA PHE A 26 -6.45 -7.83 -9.57
C PHE A 26 -5.65 -9.06 -9.13
N ASP A 27 -6.32 -10.12 -8.67
CA ASP A 27 -5.65 -11.38 -8.33
C ASP A 27 -4.93 -11.99 -9.54
N ALA A 28 -5.61 -12.04 -10.70
CA ALA A 28 -5.02 -12.59 -11.93
C ALA A 28 -3.85 -11.76 -12.48
N LEU A 29 -3.76 -10.46 -12.14
CA LEU A 29 -2.73 -9.56 -12.67
C LEU A 29 -1.57 -9.32 -11.70
N GLU A 30 -1.83 -9.24 -10.40
CA GLU A 30 -0.85 -8.77 -9.41
C GLU A 30 -0.31 -9.89 -8.52
N SER A 31 -1.04 -11.00 -8.31
CA SER A 31 -0.66 -12.00 -7.28
C SER A 31 0.65 -12.73 -7.59
N GLU A 32 0.90 -13.11 -8.84
CA GLU A 32 2.18 -13.74 -9.22
C GLU A 32 3.34 -12.75 -9.11
N PHE A 33 3.13 -11.50 -9.56
CA PHE A 33 4.15 -10.45 -9.51
C PHE A 33 4.52 -10.06 -8.07
N GLU A 34 3.54 -9.99 -7.16
CA GLU A 34 3.79 -9.75 -5.74
C GLU A 34 4.62 -10.88 -5.12
N ALA A 35 4.27 -12.14 -5.42
CA ALA A 35 5.00 -13.30 -4.91
C ALA A 35 6.46 -13.34 -5.41
N GLU A 36 6.68 -13.12 -6.71
CA GLU A 36 8.03 -13.07 -7.29
C GLU A 36 8.85 -11.92 -6.69
N ASN A 37 8.28 -10.71 -6.60
CA ASN A 37 8.99 -9.57 -6.00
C ASN A 37 9.36 -9.82 -4.55
N LYS A 38 8.47 -10.46 -3.77
CA LYS A 38 8.77 -10.82 -2.39
C LYS A 38 9.98 -11.75 -2.33
N GLU A 39 10.01 -12.81 -3.13
CA GLU A 39 11.14 -13.75 -3.17
C GLU A 39 12.45 -13.06 -3.56
N VAL A 40 12.41 -12.17 -4.55
CA VAL A 40 13.56 -11.37 -4.99
C VAL A 40 14.07 -10.45 -3.87
N LEU A 41 13.16 -9.80 -3.13
CA LEU A 41 13.52 -8.92 -2.02
C LEU A 41 14.10 -9.69 -0.84
N GLU A 42 13.48 -10.81 -0.46
CA GLU A 42 13.97 -11.70 0.61
C GLU A 42 15.36 -12.26 0.27
N SER A 43 15.56 -12.72 -0.97
CA SER A 43 16.87 -13.22 -1.43
C SER A 43 17.95 -12.13 -1.39
N LYS A 44 17.64 -10.91 -1.84
CA LYS A 44 18.59 -9.78 -1.77
C LYS A 44 18.94 -9.43 -0.33
N GLU A 45 17.96 -9.48 0.55
CA GLU A 45 18.17 -9.22 1.97
C GLU A 45 19.07 -10.27 2.62
N GLU A 46 18.83 -11.56 2.37
CA GLU A 46 19.69 -12.64 2.88
C GLU A 46 21.15 -12.48 2.40
N LEU A 47 21.34 -12.11 1.13
CA LEU A 47 22.68 -11.83 0.58
C LEU A 47 23.37 -10.67 1.31
N LEU A 48 22.63 -9.61 1.67
CA LEU A 48 23.18 -8.47 2.41
C LEU A 48 23.51 -8.85 3.86
N VAL A 49 22.61 -9.58 4.52
CA VAL A 49 22.81 -10.08 5.89
C VAL A 49 24.08 -10.93 5.97
N GLN A 50 24.27 -11.86 5.04
CA GLN A 50 25.47 -12.70 4.98
C GLN A 50 26.73 -11.88 4.64
N ARG A 51 26.65 -10.98 3.65
CA ARG A 51 27.79 -10.16 3.20
C ARG A 51 28.33 -9.25 4.30
N TYR A 52 27.43 -8.68 5.11
CA TYR A 52 27.78 -7.71 6.15
C TYR A 52 27.72 -8.28 7.57
N ASN A 53 27.46 -9.59 7.71
CA ASN A 53 27.36 -10.29 8.99
C ASN A 53 26.42 -9.60 9.99
N ILE A 54 25.22 -9.25 9.53
CA ILE A 54 24.21 -8.52 10.31
C ILE A 54 23.41 -9.52 11.15
N SER A 55 23.21 -9.24 12.44
CA SER A 55 22.34 -10.07 13.29
C SER A 55 20.86 -9.88 12.94
N LYS A 56 19.99 -10.82 13.33
CA LYS A 56 18.54 -10.66 13.07
C LYS A 56 17.97 -9.49 13.85
N GLU A 57 18.50 -9.24 15.05
CA GLU A 57 18.13 -8.15 15.94
C GLU A 57 18.51 -6.80 15.32
N ASP A 58 19.76 -6.66 14.83
CA ASP A 58 20.22 -5.43 14.18
C ASP A 58 19.48 -5.16 12.87
N LEU A 59 19.19 -6.21 12.09
CA LEU A 59 18.42 -6.09 10.85
C LEU A 59 17.01 -5.56 11.12
N LYS A 60 16.36 -6.03 12.19
CA LYS A 60 15.06 -5.54 12.62
C LYS A 60 15.13 -4.08 13.04
N GLU A 61 16.11 -3.70 13.86
CA GLU A 61 16.30 -2.31 14.29
C GLU A 61 16.58 -1.38 13.10
N LEU A 62 17.40 -1.82 12.15
CA LEU A 62 17.68 -1.10 10.90
C LEU A 62 16.41 -0.90 10.06
N ARG A 63 15.55 -1.93 9.91
CA ARG A 63 14.27 -1.79 9.20
C ARG A 63 13.33 -0.81 9.88
N ASP A 64 13.16 -0.93 11.19
CA ASP A 64 12.28 -0.04 11.96
C ASP A 64 12.75 1.41 11.84
N ASN A 65 14.06 1.65 11.94
CA ASN A 65 14.65 2.97 11.73
C ASN A 65 14.45 3.47 10.30
N MET A 66 14.67 2.63 9.28
CA MET A 66 14.45 3.01 7.88
C MET A 66 13.00 3.39 7.60
N ILE A 67 12.02 2.63 8.10
CA ILE A 67 10.58 2.91 7.93
C ILE A 67 10.24 4.27 8.55
N ARG A 68 10.74 4.56 9.76
CA ARG A 68 10.53 5.85 10.43
C ARG A 68 11.18 7.02 9.70
N LEU A 69 12.26 6.77 8.94
CA LEU A 69 12.97 7.79 8.18
C LEU A 69 12.32 8.12 6.83
N VAL A 70 11.43 7.27 6.30
CA VAL A 70 10.77 7.47 4.99
C VAL A 70 10.16 8.87 4.84
N PRO A 71 9.37 9.41 5.80
CA PRO A 71 8.77 10.74 5.67
C PRO A 71 9.81 11.88 5.59
N TYR A 72 10.98 11.69 6.20
CA TYR A 72 12.04 12.69 6.26
C TYR A 72 12.94 12.66 5.01
N LYS A 73 12.98 11.55 4.25
CA LYS A 73 13.71 11.46 2.97
C LYS A 73 13.17 12.45 1.92
N ALA A 74 11.88 12.75 1.96
CA ALA A 74 11.25 13.72 1.07
C ALA A 74 11.53 15.19 1.46
N GLY A 75 12.34 15.44 2.50
CA GLY A 75 12.63 16.76 3.05
C GLY A 75 11.63 17.20 4.12
N THR A 76 11.67 18.48 4.52
CA THR A 76 10.84 18.99 5.62
C THR A 76 9.37 19.18 5.20
N GLN A 77 8.53 18.15 5.45
CA GLN A 77 7.11 18.15 5.06
C GLN A 77 6.24 19.15 5.84
N TRP A 78 6.61 19.51 7.07
CA TRP A 78 5.78 20.37 7.94
C TRP A 78 6.17 21.85 7.94
N LYS A 79 6.79 22.33 6.85
CA LYS A 79 6.86 23.77 6.55
C LYS A 79 5.59 24.22 5.82
N PHE A 80 5.39 25.53 5.70
CA PHE A 80 4.18 26.11 5.11
C PHE A 80 3.72 25.42 3.81
N ALA A 81 4.61 25.21 2.83
CA ALA A 81 4.25 24.59 1.55
C ALA A 81 3.71 23.15 1.69
N GLY A 82 4.36 22.32 2.51
CA GLY A 82 3.93 20.94 2.72
C GLY A 82 2.68 20.84 3.61
N ALA A 83 2.55 21.72 4.62
CA ALA A 83 1.33 21.83 5.41
C ALA A 83 0.13 22.30 4.56
N PHE A 84 0.36 23.25 3.64
CA PHE A 84 -0.65 23.71 2.69
C PHE A 84 -1.05 22.60 1.72
N TYR A 85 -0.09 21.84 1.18
CA TYR A 85 -0.36 20.67 0.36
C TYR A 85 -1.17 19.61 1.12
N PHE A 86 -0.81 19.29 2.36
CA PHE A 86 -1.56 18.35 3.20
C PHE A 86 -3.01 18.83 3.45
N ALA A 87 -3.21 20.12 3.69
CA ALA A 87 -4.57 20.66 3.82
C ALA A 87 -5.40 20.44 2.54
N LEU A 88 -4.78 20.60 1.35
CA LEU A 88 -5.42 20.32 0.08
C LEU A 88 -5.83 18.85 -0.04
N THR A 89 -4.95 17.89 0.26
CA THR A 89 -5.29 16.46 0.16
C THR A 89 -6.46 16.08 1.06
N VAL A 90 -6.54 16.68 2.26
CA VAL A 90 -7.65 16.46 3.20
C VAL A 90 -8.97 16.97 2.63
N ILE A 91 -9.02 18.21 2.11
CA ILE A 91 -10.28 18.78 1.61
C ILE A 91 -10.70 18.20 0.25
N THR A 92 -9.76 17.67 -0.55
CA THR A 92 -10.05 17.07 -1.86
C THR A 92 -10.30 15.57 -1.81
N THR A 93 -10.12 14.91 -0.65
CA THR A 93 -10.33 13.46 -0.45
C THR A 93 -9.49 12.56 -1.36
N ILE A 94 -8.25 12.97 -1.63
CA ILE A 94 -7.21 12.13 -2.26
C ILE A 94 -6.67 11.15 -1.23
#